data_AF-A0A1A5YD56-F1
#
_entry.id   AF-A0A1A5YD56-F1
#
_cell.length_a   1.000
_cell.length_b   1.000
_cell.length_c   1.000
_cell.angle_alpha   90.00
_cell.angle_beta   90.00
_cell.angle_gamma   90.00
#
_symmetry.space_group_name_H-M   'P 1'
#
loop_
_entity.id
_entity.type
_entity.pdbx_description
1 polymer ?
#
loop_
_entity_poly.entity_id
_entity_poly.type
_entity_poly.pdbx_seq_one_letter_code
_entity_poly.pdbx_strand_id
1 'polypeptide(L)'
;MIQELASLYKKTRELVEETSEVPYEEFVELVEMRESIIQKLYLYGTLNETEKMYIQQISQLDNEVNRRMHEHRNNAAQQLKKLDETRKQRSGYDMDLAGESYFIDYRK
;
A
#
# COMPACT_ATOMS: atom_id res chain seq x y z
N MET A 1 -8.61 -18.25 -20.13
CA MET A 1 -8.20 -16.84 -19.99
C MET A 1 -9.36 -15.93 -19.60
N ILE A 2 -10.50 -15.93 -20.31
CA ILE A 2 -11.72 -15.18 -19.94
C ILE A 2 -12.04 -15.20 -18.43
N GLN A 3 -12.07 -16.39 -17.80
CA GLN A 3 -12.39 -16.51 -16.37
C GLN A 3 -11.39 -15.78 -15.46
N GLU A 4 -10.10 -15.81 -15.82
CA GLU A 4 -9.06 -15.14 -15.04
C GLU A 4 -9.16 -13.62 -15.19
N LEU A 5 -9.43 -13.13 -16.40
CA LEU A 5 -9.69 -11.70 -16.65
C LEU A 5 -10.96 -11.22 -15.95
N ALA A 6 -12.01 -12.03 -15.91
CA ALA A 6 -13.24 -11.72 -15.18
C ALA A 6 -12.98 -11.63 -13.66
N SER A 7 -12.20 -12.55 -13.10
CA SER A 7 -11.78 -12.49 -11.69
C SER A 7 -10.92 -11.26 -11.39
N LEU A 8 -9.96 -10.94 -12.27
CA LEU A 8 -9.13 -9.74 -12.13
C LEU A 8 -9.98 -8.47 -12.18
N TYR A 9 -10.94 -8.41 -13.11
CA TYR A 9 -11.87 -7.29 -13.20
C TYR A 9 -12.71 -7.15 -11.93
N LYS A 10 -13.25 -8.27 -11.42
CA LYS A 10 -14.02 -8.27 -10.17
C LYS A 10 -13.19 -7.74 -9.00
N LYS A 11 -11.98 -8.27 -8.77
CA LYS A 11 -11.08 -7.79 -7.70
C LYS A 11 -10.73 -6.31 -7.88
N THR A 12 -10.40 -5.89 -9.10
CA THR A 12 -10.09 -4.47 -9.40
C THR A 12 -11.27 -3.58 -9.04
N ARG A 13 -12.49 -3.99 -9.37
CA ARG A 13 -13.72 -3.26 -9.08
C ARG A 13 -14.00 -3.19 -7.59
N GLU A 14 -13.90 -4.31 -6.88
CA GLU A 14 -14.08 -4.37 -5.42
C GLU A 14 -13.12 -3.41 -4.71
N LEU A 15 -11.85 -3.38 -5.11
CA LEU A 15 -10.85 -2.47 -4.54
C LEU A 15 -11.10 -0.99 -4.81
N VAL A 16 -11.85 -0.67 -5.86
CA VAL A 16 -12.19 0.70 -6.24
C VAL A 16 -13.53 1.15 -5.64
N GLU A 17 -14.51 0.24 -5.55
CA GLU A 17 -15.84 0.55 -5.04
C GLU A 17 -15.94 0.46 -3.51
N GLU A 18 -15.06 -0.30 -2.86
CA GLU A 18 -15.03 -0.41 -1.41
C GLU A 18 -14.78 0.97 -0.77
N THR A 19 -15.61 1.32 0.20
CA THR A 19 -15.57 2.63 0.89
C THR A 19 -14.86 2.54 2.23
N SER A 20 -14.69 1.33 2.76
CA SER A 20 -13.90 1.05 3.94
C SER A 20 -12.40 1.01 3.63
N GLU A 21 -11.57 1.12 4.69
CA GLU A 21 -10.12 1.05 4.56
C GLU A 21 -9.70 -0.36 4.15
N VAL A 22 -9.25 -0.49 2.91
CA VAL A 22 -8.76 -1.75 2.36
C VAL A 22 -7.31 -1.97 2.79
N PRO A 23 -6.93 -3.17 3.27
CA PRO A 23 -5.53 -3.46 3.59
C PRO A 23 -4.61 -3.36 2.37
N TYR A 24 -3.36 -2.94 2.58
CA TYR A 24 -2.37 -2.82 1.50
C TYR A 24 -2.11 -4.16 0.80
N GLU A 25 -2.17 -5.26 1.55
CA GLU A 25 -1.98 -6.63 1.09
C GLU A 25 -2.92 -6.97 -0.07
N GLU A 26 -4.14 -6.46 -0.08
CA GLU A 26 -5.12 -6.70 -1.14
C GLU A 26 -4.70 -6.05 -2.47
N PHE A 27 -4.00 -4.91 -2.41
CA PHE A 27 -3.41 -4.28 -3.59
C PHE A 27 -2.19 -5.06 -4.10
N VAL A 28 -1.43 -5.70 -3.20
CA VAL A 28 -0.32 -6.59 -3.60
C VAL A 28 -0.87 -7.79 -4.36
N GLU A 29 -1.90 -8.45 -3.82
CA GLU A 29 -2.56 -9.57 -4.49
C GLU A 29 -3.10 -9.18 -5.87
N LEU A 30 -3.66 -7.96 -6.02
CA LEU A 30 -4.11 -7.46 -7.31
C LEU A 30 -2.95 -7.38 -8.32
N VAL A 31 -1.79 -6.86 -7.89
CA VAL A 31 -0.61 -6.74 -8.75
C VAL A 31 -0.08 -8.11 -9.15
N GLU A 32 -0.02 -9.06 -8.21
CA GLU A 32 0.39 -10.45 -8.49
C GLU A 32 -0.54 -11.15 -9.49
N MET A 33 -1.86 -10.97 -9.35
CA MET A 33 -2.84 -11.46 -10.32
C MET A 33 -2.61 -10.86 -11.71
N ARG A 34 -2.35 -9.55 -11.80
CA ARG A 34 -2.06 -8.88 -13.08
C ARG A 34 -0.82 -9.44 -13.74
N GLU A 35 0.26 -9.60 -12.99
CA GLU A 35 1.52 -10.13 -13.49
C GLU A 35 1.34 -11.56 -14.05
N SER A 36 0.67 -12.43 -13.29
CA SER A 36 0.36 -13.79 -13.73
C SER A 36 -0.46 -13.83 -15.03
N ILE A 37 -1.46 -12.97 -15.17
CA ILE A 37 -2.29 -12.89 -16.38
C ILE A 37 -1.48 -12.31 -17.54
N ILE A 38 -0.69 -11.25 -17.34
CA ILE A 38 0.17 -10.65 -18.37
C ILE A 38 1.15 -11.70 -18.92
N GLN A 39 1.79 -12.47 -18.06
CA GLN A 39 2.68 -13.56 -18.48
C GLN A 39 1.97 -14.59 -19.36
N LYS A 40 0.73 -14.96 -19.02
CA LYS A 40 -0.08 -15.84 -19.88
C LYS A 40 -0.45 -15.18 -21.20
N LEU A 41 -0.85 -13.91 -21.19
CA LEU A 41 -1.23 -13.18 -22.40
C LEU A 41 -0.07 -13.14 -23.42
N TYR A 42 1.17 -12.98 -22.97
CA TYR A 42 2.35 -13.06 -23.83
C TYR A 42 2.52 -14.42 -24.53
N LEU A 43 2.07 -15.51 -23.90
CA LEU A 43 2.17 -16.86 -24.44
C LEU A 43 1.04 -17.21 -25.43
N TYR A 44 -0.16 -16.66 -25.23
CA TYR A 44 -1.35 -17.04 -26.01
C TYR A 44 -1.59 -16.17 -27.26
N GLY A 45 -0.99 -14.98 -27.37
CA GLY A 45 -0.82 -14.18 -28.59
C GLY A 45 -2.09 -13.58 -29.24
N THR A 46 -3.23 -14.27 -29.21
CA THR A 46 -4.51 -13.82 -29.79
C THR A 46 -5.59 -13.72 -28.74
N LEU A 47 -6.20 -12.53 -28.65
CA LEU A 47 -7.29 -12.23 -27.74
C LEU A 47 -8.63 -12.17 -28.48
N ASN A 48 -9.66 -12.75 -27.88
CA ASN A 48 -11.03 -12.57 -28.35
C ASN A 48 -11.63 -11.24 -27.86
N GLU A 49 -12.77 -10.85 -28.42
CA GLU A 49 -13.43 -9.57 -28.10
C GLU A 49 -13.84 -9.45 -26.63
N THR A 50 -14.27 -10.55 -26.00
CA THR A 50 -14.62 -10.56 -24.58
C THR A 50 -13.41 -10.31 -23.68
N GLU A 51 -12.26 -10.90 -24.03
CA GLU A 51 -11.00 -10.68 -23.30
C GLU A 51 -10.52 -9.23 -23.44
N LYS A 52 -10.60 -8.67 -24.65
CA LYS A 52 -10.30 -7.25 -24.90
C LYS A 52 -11.21 -6.32 -24.09
N MET A 53 -12.50 -6.62 -24.04
CA MET A 53 -13.47 -5.87 -23.24
C MET A 53 -13.07 -5.84 -21.75
N TYR A 54 -12.72 -6.99 -21.17
CA TYR A 54 -12.27 -7.03 -19.77
C TYR A 54 -10.99 -6.22 -19.54
N ILE A 55 -10.00 -6.34 -20.43
CA ILE A 55 -8.76 -5.57 -20.33
C ILE A 55 -9.06 -4.06 -20.37
N GLN A 56 -9.93 -3.61 -21.27
CA GLN A 56 -10.35 -2.21 -21.34
C GLN A 56 -11.05 -1.74 -20.06
N GLN A 57 -11.96 -2.54 -19.51
CA GLN A 57 -12.66 -2.21 -18.27
C GLN A 57 -11.71 -2.14 -17.08
N ILE A 58 -10.74 -3.06 -16.98
CA ILE A 58 -9.69 -3.03 -15.96
C ILE A 58 -8.86 -1.74 -16.11
N SER A 59 -8.42 -1.40 -17.33
CA SER A 59 -7.61 -0.21 -17.58
C SER A 59 -8.32 1.11 -17.23
N GLN A 60 -9.65 1.17 -17.34
CA GLN A 60 -10.42 2.34 -16.93
C GLN A 60 -10.37 2.59 -15.42
N LEU A 61 -10.12 1.55 -14.62
CA LEU A 61 -10.05 1.62 -13.15
C LEU A 61 -8.63 1.87 -12.63
N ASP A 62 -7.60 1.77 -13.47
CA ASP A 62 -6.19 1.82 -13.06
C ASP A 62 -5.80 3.13 -12.36
N ASN A 63 -6.34 4.25 -12.83
CA ASN A 63 -6.05 5.55 -12.22
C ASN A 63 -6.54 5.62 -10.78
N GLU A 64 -7.71 5.05 -10.50
CA GLU A 64 -8.29 5.05 -9.16
C GLU A 64 -7.56 4.07 -8.23
N VAL A 65 -7.18 2.90 -8.74
CA VAL A 65 -6.30 1.97 -8.00
C VAL A 65 -4.98 2.64 -7.62
N ASN A 66 -4.32 3.31 -8.57
CA ASN A 66 -3.07 4.03 -8.31
C ASN A 66 -3.24 5.16 -7.29
N ARG A 67 -4.35 5.90 -7.37
CA ARG A 67 -4.68 6.96 -6.40
C ARG A 67 -4.74 6.38 -4.98
N ARG A 68 -5.47 5.29 -4.78
CA ARG A 68 -5.61 4.62 -3.47
C ARG A 68 -4.27 4.07 -2.96
N MET A 69 -3.48 3.43 -3.81
CA MET A 69 -2.14 2.96 -3.42
C MET A 69 -1.22 4.11 -3.00
N HIS A 70 -1.31 5.27 -3.66
CA HIS A 70 -0.58 6.46 -3.24
C HIS A 70 -1.06 7.02 -1.91
N GLU A 71 -2.36 6.96 -1.61
CA GLU A 71 -2.89 7.33 -0.29
C GLU A 71 -2.30 6.44 0.80
N HIS A 72 -2.29 5.12 0.63
CA HIS A 72 -1.64 4.20 1.57
C HIS A 72 -0.16 4.55 1.79
N ARG A 73 0.60 4.76 0.71
CA ARG A 73 2.01 5.16 0.80
C ARG A 73 2.19 6.47 1.57
N ASN A 74 1.36 7.47 1.27
CA ASN A 74 1.45 8.78 1.90
C ASN A 74 1.08 8.71 3.38
N ASN A 75 0.05 7.94 3.73
CA ASN A 75 -0.37 7.72 5.12
C ASN A 75 0.74 7.04 5.92
N ALA A 76 1.36 5.98 5.37
CA ALA A 76 2.50 5.31 5.99
C ALA A 76 3.69 6.28 6.21
N ALA A 77 4.04 7.08 5.19
CA ALA A 77 5.11 8.06 5.29
C ALA A 77 4.84 9.11 6.38
N GLN A 78 3.59 9.59 6.50
CA GLN A 78 3.20 10.52 7.55
C GLN A 78 3.28 9.90 8.95
N GLN A 79 2.85 8.65 9.10
CA GLN A 79 2.94 7.93 10.38
C GLN A 79 4.40 7.71 10.82
N LEU A 80 5.28 7.32 9.88
CA LEU A 80 6.71 7.19 10.15
C LEU A 80 7.33 8.51 10.60
N LYS A 81 7.00 9.61 9.92
CA LYS A 81 7.47 10.95 10.31
C LYS A 81 7.04 11.32 11.73
N LYS A 82 5.79 11.05 12.11
CA LYS A 82 5.28 11.27 13.48
C LYS A 82 6.03 10.43 14.52
N LEU A 83 6.36 9.18 14.19
CA LEU A 83 7.16 8.32 15.08
C LEU A 83 8.56 8.89 15.29
N ASP A 84 9.22 9.38 14.24
CA ASP A 84 10.54 9.99 14.34
C ASP A 84 10.52 11.29 15.15
N GLU A 85 9.51 12.15 14.94
CA GLU A 85 9.32 13.37 15.75
C GLU A 85 9.11 13.04 17.23
N THR A 86 8.30 12.02 17.53
CA THR A 86 8.05 11.56 18.90
C THR A 86 9.32 11.01 19.55
N ARG A 87 10.14 10.25 18.81
CA ARG A 87 11.44 9.74 19.29
C ARG A 87 12.42 10.87 19.60
N LYS A 88 12.51 11.88 18.72
CA LYS A 88 13.37 13.06 18.94
C LYS A 88 12.94 13.85 20.18
N GLN A 89 11.65 14.06 20.36
CA GLN A 89 11.12 14.73 21.56
C GLN A 89 11.50 13.97 22.83
N ARG A 90 11.29 12.65 22.88
CA ARG A 90 11.68 11.82 24.04
C ARG A 90 13.19 11.91 24.33
N SER A 91 14.03 11.78 23.30
CA SER A 91 15.49 11.89 23.45
C SER A 91 15.95 13.27 23.94
N GLY A 92 15.24 14.35 23.59
CA GLY A 92 15.53 15.70 24.09
C GLY A 92 15.21 15.84 25.58
N TYR A 93 14.05 15.34 26.02
CA TYR A 93 13.69 15.30 27.45
C TYR A 93 14.61 14.40 28.27
N ASP A 94 15.04 13.25 27.73
CA ASP A 94 15.95 12.33 28.42
C ASP A 94 17.38 12.92 28.56
N MET A 95 17.82 13.77 27.62
CA MET A 95 19.11 14.49 27.74
C MET A 95 19.10 15.56 28.83
N ASP A 96 18.00 16.30 29.00
CA ASP A 96 17.88 17.32 30.06
C ASP A 96 17.79 16.68 31.45
N LEU A 97 17.11 15.52 31.58
CA LEU A 97 17.06 14.76 32.83
C LEU A 97 18.42 14.14 33.23
N ALA A 98 19.27 13.82 32.25
CA ALA A 98 20.64 13.33 32.51
C ALA A 98 21.61 14.44 32.96
N GLY A 99 21.29 15.72 32.69
CA GLY A 99 22.08 16.87 33.13
C GLY A 99 21.88 17.23 34.62
N GLU A 100 20.75 16.87 35.21
CA GLU A 100 20.42 17.18 36.61
C GLU A 100 20.67 16.02 37.60
N SER A 101 20.99 14.81 37.12
CA SER A 101 21.16 13.60 37.96
C SER A 101 22.59 13.39 38.55
N TYR A 102 23.36 14.47 38.73
CA TYR A 102 24.71 14.42 39.35
C TYR A 102 24.73 14.89 40.82
N PHE A 103 23.64 14.71 41.57
CA PHE A 103 23.65 14.87 43.03
C PHE A 103 23.68 13.51 43.75
N ILE A 104 24.83 12.83 43.67
CA ILE A 104 25.13 11.74 44.61
C ILE A 104 25.71 12.39 45.88
N ASP A 105 24.91 12.38 46.95
CA ASP A 105 25.28 12.81 48.29
C ASP A 105 26.37 11.89 48.85
N TYR A 106 27.63 12.32 48.81
CA TYR A 106 28.68 11.75 49.66
C TYR A 106 28.66 12.47 51.01
N ARG A 107 27.83 11.98 51.93
CA ARG A 107 27.94 12.32 53.35
C ARG A 107 28.85 11.32 54.08
N LYS A 108 29.75 11.92 54.86
CA LYS A 108 30.90 11.36 55.59
C LYS A 108 30.60 10.19 56.51
#